data_AF-A0A536AJI3-F1
#
_entry.id   AF-A0A536AJI3-F1
#
_cell.length_a   1.000
_cell.length_b   1.000
_cell.length_c   1.000
_cell.angle_alpha   90.00
_cell.angle_beta   90.00
_cell.angle_gamma   90.00
#
_symmetry.space_group_name_H-M   'P 1'
#
loop_
_entity.id
_entity.type
_entity.pdbx_description
1 polymer ?
#
loop_
_entity_poly.entity_id
_entity_poly.type
_entity_poly.pdbx_seq_one_letter_code
_entity_poly.pdbx_strand_id
1 'polypeptide(L)'
;MRRLWRFADERGFDWFSVSDHFQETPPQGGDGNCFESIATLSAAAVETTRVRVGCLVFCVGYRHPGVLAKALSTIDHLSGGRA
;
A
#
# COMPACT_ATOMS: atom_id res chain seq x y z
N MET A 1 7.76 9.11 -0.60
CA MET A 1 7.02 7.90 -1.04
C MET A 1 7.25 7.60 -2.52
N ARG A 2 6.69 8.38 -3.47
CA ARG A 2 6.79 8.10 -4.93
C ARG A 2 8.21 7.81 -5.46
N ARG A 3 9.21 8.62 -5.08
CA ARG A 3 10.61 8.41 -5.49
C ARG A 3 11.15 7.03 -5.06
N LEU A 4 10.78 6.55 -3.88
CA LEU A 4 11.20 5.23 -3.38
C LEU A 4 10.51 4.09 -4.13
N TRP A 5 9.22 4.25 -4.45
CA TRP A 5 8.47 3.26 -5.23
C TRP A 5 9.04 3.08 -6.63
N ARG A 6 9.29 4.20 -7.33
CA ARG A 6 9.91 4.16 -8.66
C ARG A 6 11.32 3.58 -8.62
N PHE A 7 12.10 3.93 -7.59
CA PHE A 7 13.41 3.31 -7.39
C PHE A 7 13.31 1.78 -7.24
N ALA A 8 12.39 1.26 -6.42
CA ALA A 8 12.19 -0.18 -6.28
C ALA A 8 11.77 -0.83 -7.61
N ASP A 9 10.85 -0.19 -8.34
CA ASP A 9 10.34 -0.63 -9.64
C ASP A 9 11.46 -0.73 -10.70
N GLU A 10 12.23 0.35 -10.85
CA GLU A 10 13.32 0.48 -11.83
C GLU A 10 14.51 -0.43 -11.51
N ARG A 11 14.74 -0.72 -10.23
CA ARG A 11 15.82 -1.61 -9.78
C ARG A 11 15.42 -3.08 -9.74
N GLY A 12 14.19 -3.41 -10.13
CA GLY A 12 13.73 -4.80 -10.26
C GLY A 12 13.52 -5.50 -8.92
N PHE A 13 13.13 -4.76 -7.88
CA PHE A 13 12.68 -5.38 -6.64
C PHE A 13 11.41 -6.18 -6.91
N ASP A 14 11.25 -7.31 -6.22
CA ASP A 14 10.07 -8.16 -6.39
C ASP A 14 8.82 -7.56 -5.72
N TRP A 15 8.96 -6.92 -4.55
CA TRP A 15 7.84 -6.44 -3.76
C TRP A 15 8.23 -5.32 -2.79
N PHE A 16 7.31 -4.40 -2.52
CA PHE A 16 7.31 -3.60 -1.29
C PHE A 16 5.92 -3.54 -0.66
N SER A 17 5.90 -3.32 0.66
CA SER A 17 4.68 -3.21 1.44
C SER A 17 4.50 -1.85 2.10
N VAL A 18 3.25 -1.52 2.39
CA VAL A 18 2.87 -0.45 3.32
C VAL A 18 2.26 -1.04 4.59
N SER A 19 2.20 -0.26 5.66
CA SER A 19 1.50 -0.64 6.89
C SER A 19 0.03 -0.20 6.84
N ASP A 20 -0.84 -0.93 7.53
CA ASP A 20 -2.25 -0.56 7.73
C ASP A 20 -2.45 -0.07 9.16
N HIS A 21 -1.97 1.14 9.44
CA HIS A 21 -2.25 1.82 10.70
C HIS A 21 -3.00 3.13 10.45
N PHE A 22 -3.95 3.46 11.33
CA PHE A 22 -4.59 4.78 11.34
C PHE A 22 -3.82 5.80 12.19
N GLN A 23 -2.87 5.32 13.00
CA GLN A 23 -2.02 6.14 13.85
C GLN A 23 -0.61 5.56 13.85
N GLU A 24 0.37 6.43 14.02
CA GLU A 24 1.76 6.08 14.22
C GLU A 24 1.95 4.95 15.25
N THR A 25 2.84 4.01 14.92
CA THR A 25 3.20 2.89 15.79
C THR A 25 4.72 2.69 15.73
N PRO A 26 5.46 2.96 16.83
CA PRO A 26 4.97 3.49 18.12
C PRO A 26 4.44 4.93 18.03
N PRO A 27 3.69 5.42 19.04
CA PRO A 27 3.32 6.83 19.13
C PRO A 27 4.55 7.74 19.19
N GLN A 28 4.52 8.83 18.44
CA GLN A 28 5.53 9.89 18.32
C GLN A 28 4.91 11.29 18.43
N GLY A 29 3.72 11.42 19.04
CA GLY A 29 3.07 12.72 19.30
C GLY A 29 2.28 13.29 18.12
N GLY A 30 2.02 12.50 17.09
CA GLY A 30 1.31 12.91 15.87
C GLY A 30 2.23 13.42 14.76
N ASP A 31 3.54 13.48 14.99
CA ASP A 31 4.53 13.95 14.02
C ASP A 31 5.05 12.82 13.11
N GLY A 32 4.72 11.56 13.42
CA GLY A 32 5.10 10.40 12.62
C GLY A 32 4.31 10.28 11.32
N ASN A 33 4.99 9.95 10.21
CA ASN A 33 4.33 9.61 8.96
C ASN A 33 3.47 8.35 9.13
N CYS A 34 2.14 8.50 9.04
CA CYS A 34 1.19 7.40 9.04
C CYS A 34 0.13 7.64 7.97
N PHE A 35 0.25 6.94 6.84
CA PHE A 35 -0.64 7.13 5.68
C PHE A 35 -1.64 5.99 5.57
N GLU A 36 -2.85 6.30 5.09
CA GLU A 36 -3.91 5.32 4.88
C GLU A 36 -3.51 4.32 3.79
N SER A 37 -3.62 3.02 4.10
CA SER A 37 -3.01 1.94 3.32
C SER A 37 -3.62 1.76 1.92
N ILE A 38 -4.94 1.81 1.79
CA ILE A 38 -5.65 1.58 0.51
C ILE A 38 -5.42 2.74 -0.46
N ALA A 39 -5.48 3.98 0.03
CA ALA A 39 -5.18 5.18 -0.76
C ALA A 39 -3.72 5.16 -1.21
N THR A 40 -2.80 4.79 -0.31
CA THR A 40 -1.38 4.67 -0.63
C THR A 40 -1.13 3.61 -1.70
N LEU A 41 -1.73 2.43 -1.57
CA LEU A 41 -1.60 1.34 -2.53
C LEU A 41 -2.22 1.68 -3.89
N SER A 42 -3.35 2.39 -3.92
CA SER A 42 -3.97 2.85 -5.16
C SER A 42 -3.03 3.78 -5.94
N ALA A 43 -2.33 4.68 -5.25
CA ALA A 43 -1.33 5.55 -5.87
C ALA A 43 -0.08 4.77 -6.31
N ALA A 44 0.40 3.84 -5.49
CA ALA A 44 1.56 3.01 -5.81
C ALA A 44 1.33 2.12 -7.04
N ALA A 45 0.12 1.57 -7.18
CA ALA A 45 -0.27 0.72 -8.30
C ALA A 45 -0.11 1.42 -9.65
N VAL A 46 -0.50 2.70 -9.75
CA VAL A 46 -0.41 3.48 -11.00
C VAL A 46 0.95 4.13 -11.24
N GLU A 47 1.75 4.31 -10.19
CA GLU A 47 3.08 4.93 -10.26
C GLU A 47 4.21 3.95 -10.61
N THR A 48 3.91 2.65 -10.66
CA THR A 48 4.88 1.56 -10.87
C THR A 48 4.36 0.60 -11.94
N THR A 49 5.25 -0.17 -12.56
CA THR A 49 4.90 -1.04 -13.70
C THR A 49 5.35 -2.49 -13.55
N ARG A 50 6.25 -2.80 -12.61
CA ARG A 50 6.90 -4.11 -12.45
C ARG A 50 6.82 -4.64 -11.01
N VAL A 51 7.24 -3.86 -10.02
CA VAL A 51 7.33 -4.27 -8.61
C VAL A 51 5.95 -4.61 -8.06
N ARG A 52 5.83 -5.69 -7.28
CA ARG A 52 4.55 -6.01 -6.62
C ARG A 52 4.30 -5.01 -5.48
N VAL A 53 3.04 -4.75 -5.18
CA VAL A 53 2.65 -3.82 -4.10
C VAL A 53 1.67 -4.50 -3.17
N GLY A 54 1.74 -4.25 -1.87
CA GLY A 54 0.78 -4.84 -0.94
C GLY A 54 0.84 -4.24 0.46
N CYS A 55 0.05 -4.79 1.37
CA CYS A 55 0.09 -4.39 2.77
C CYS A 55 0.64 -5.53 3.64
N LEU A 56 1.53 -5.17 4.56
CA LEU A 56 2.04 -6.08 5.59
C LEU A 56 1.95 -5.39 6.95
N VAL A 57 0.89 -5.62 7.73
CA VAL A 57 -0.31 -6.45 7.51
C VAL A 57 -1.57 -5.61 7.53
N PHE A 58 -2.64 -6.07 6.85
CA PHE A 58 -3.96 -5.49 7.05
C PHE A 58 -4.49 -5.80 8.45
N CYS A 59 -5.02 -4.79 9.13
CA CYS A 59 -5.70 -5.00 10.40
C CYS A 59 -7.14 -5.47 10.14
N VAL A 60 -7.46 -6.67 10.61
CA VAL A 60 -8.79 -7.29 10.42
C VAL A 60 -9.92 -6.43 11.01
N GLY A 61 -9.63 -5.60 12.02
CA GLY A 61 -10.60 -4.75 12.69
C GLY A 61 -10.92 -3.42 11.99
N TYR A 62 -10.20 -3.03 10.93
CA TYR A 62 -10.30 -1.66 10.40
C TYR A 62 -11.33 -1.46 9.30
N ARG A 63 -11.59 -2.46 8.45
CA ARG A 63 -12.50 -2.33 7.30
C ARG A 63 -13.38 -3.57 7.20
N HIS A 64 -14.63 -3.38 6.78
CA HIS A 64 -15.52 -4.49 6.47
C HIS A 64 -14.88 -5.38 5.38
N PRO A 65 -14.84 -6.72 5.54
CA PRO A 65 -14.10 -7.60 4.64
C PRO A 65 -14.54 -7.48 3.17
N GLY A 66 -15.83 -7.31 2.92
CA GLY A 66 -16.35 -7.08 1.56
C GLY A 66 -15.87 -5.77 0.93
N VAL A 67 -15.69 -4.71 1.74
CA VAL A 67 -15.18 -3.41 1.25
C VAL A 67 -13.68 -3.52 0.98
N LEU A 68 -12.94 -4.15 1.88
CA LEU A 68 -11.51 -4.42 1.69
C LEU A 68 -11.27 -5.25 0.43
N ALA A 69 -12.03 -6.33 0.23
CA ALA A 69 -11.94 -7.17 -0.96
C ALA A 69 -12.18 -6.36 -2.25
N LYS A 70 -13.24 -5.54 -2.29
CA LYS A 70 -13.53 -4.69 -3.48
C LYS A 70 -12.46 -3.64 -3.74
N ALA A 71 -11.88 -3.05 -2.70
CA ALA A 71 -10.78 -2.10 -2.83
C ALA A 71 -9.53 -2.81 -3.41
N LEU A 72 -9.16 -3.97 -2.87
CA LEU A 72 -8.02 -4.75 -3.34
C LEU A 72 -8.21 -5.25 -4.77
N SER A 73 -9.40 -5.74 -5.14
CA SER A 73 -9.68 -6.09 -6.55
C SER A 73 -9.50 -4.89 -7.48
N THR A 74 -9.91 -3.69 -7.06
CA THR A 74 -9.71 -2.48 -7.86
C THR A 74 -8.23 -2.15 -8.02
N ILE A 75 -7.45 -2.22 -6.94
CA ILE A 75 -6.01 -1.97 -6.96
C ILE A 75 -5.29 -3.01 -7.82
N ASP A 76 -5.71 -4.27 -7.75
CA ASP A 76 -5.16 -5.34 -8.60
C ASP A 76 -5.34 -5.04 -10.08
N HIS A 77 -6.54 -4.62 -10.49
CA HIS A 77 -6.81 -4.16 -11.86
C HIS A 77 -5.98 -2.93 -12.26
N LEU A 78 -5.84 -1.93 -11.39
CA LEU A 78 -5.02 -0.74 -11.65
C LEU A 78 -3.53 -1.11 -11.81
N SER A 79 -3.06 -2.10 -11.07
CA SER A 79 -1.67 -2.53 -11.06
C SER A 79 -1.32 -3.51 -12.20
N GLY A 80 -2.33 -4.12 -12.83
CA GLY A 80 -2.15 -5.19 -13.81
C GLY A 80 -1.79 -6.54 -13.18
N GLY A 81 -2.40 -6.91 -12.05
CA GLY A 81 -2.18 -8.22 -11.40
C GLY A 81 -1.05 -8.26 -10.36
N ARG A 82 -0.58 -7.10 -9.89
CA ARG A 82 0.60 -6.97 -9.01
C ARG A 82 0.25 -6.76 -7.54
N ALA A 83 -1.03 -6.65 -7.19
CA ALA A 83 -1.51 -6.37 -5.84
C ALA A 83 -1.95 -7.63 -5.09
#